data_AF-A0A540M8T1-F1
#
_entry.id   AF-A0A540M8T1-F1
#
_cell.length_a   1.000
_cell.length_b   1.000
_cell.length_c   1.000
_cell.angle_alpha   90.00
_cell.angle_beta   90.00
_cell.angle_gamma   90.00
#
_symmetry.space_group_name_H-M   'P 1'
#
loop_
_entity.id
_entity.type
_entity.pdbx_description
1 polymer ?
#
loop_
_entity_poly.entity_id
_entity_poly.type
_entity_poly.pdbx_seq_one_letter_code
_entity_poly.pdbx_strand_id
1 'polypeptide(L)'
;MVGVSMSKRKPKLPMQLAPKESCRCFLFLFKFLFRVPVAFFILLLIYLWSSSATIFSGNIVHICVSSRKLNDHYCLSAGKTQPKFEIPIPIVNHSSIYLYTLDKSLNLPLPSSPPLYHGNGSTSPQSTVNGEKVRETAEVIRDESEPVTMRNGENKDGEEQVANAKKDVEEQIRLHRSWISDKKQAGCEGRGVYVYDLPSKFNFDFIGQCRDMVPWMDFCKYFKNEAMGEPIPKFGNGWYQTHQYSLEPIFHQRVMKHPCRVYNEDEAKLFYIPFYGGLDILRWHFKNVSSDVKDTLSLELITWLEKQRSWTKNSRKDHVIVLGKISWDFRRKDRSWGTRFLEIDQMKNPVKLLIERQPWQPNDIGIPHPTSFHPSSDDDIMAWQWKILSSHRKQLVGFAGAERPGQAESIRSMLIKQCNPSSKNGNQCRFLDCGSGGCDQPETVIDLFLESEFCLQPPGDSPTRKSLFDSLIAGCIPVLFDPFTAYYQYPWHLPEDHGKYSVFVDQEEVRGMKVNVVEMLMKISKEKRDDMRRFIVYELLPGLVYGDSNAKFEKFEDAFSITMSNLMERVTKLKLNV
;
A
#
# COMPACT_ATOMS: atom_id res chain seq x y z
N MET A 1 -11.51 80.01 -11.80
CA MET A 1 -12.01 80.09 -10.41
C MET A 1 -11.32 78.98 -9.62
N VAL A 2 -10.25 79.31 -8.88
CA VAL A 2 -10.21 79.40 -7.39
C VAL A 2 -10.67 78.09 -6.74
N GLY A 3 -9.93 77.37 -5.90
CA GLY A 3 -8.67 77.59 -5.20
C GLY A 3 -8.56 76.50 -4.11
N VAL A 4 -7.34 76.05 -3.82
CA VAL A 4 -6.98 75.04 -2.81
C VAL A 4 -7.42 75.47 -1.40
N SER A 5 -7.86 74.53 -0.55
CA SER A 5 -7.80 74.70 0.90
C SER A 5 -7.63 73.36 1.64
N MET A 6 -6.50 73.25 2.34
CA MET A 6 -6.24 72.27 3.40
C MET A 6 -6.86 72.74 4.71
N SER A 7 -7.31 71.83 5.57
CA SER A 7 -7.53 72.14 7.00
C SER A 7 -7.01 71.03 7.91
N LYS A 8 -6.50 71.47 9.06
CA LYS A 8 -5.52 70.85 9.95
C LYS A 8 -6.18 69.94 11.02
N ARG A 9 -5.40 68.94 11.48
CA ARG A 9 -5.61 68.23 12.76
C ARG A 9 -5.37 69.16 13.96
N LYS A 10 -6.09 68.94 15.06
CA LYS A 10 -5.70 69.27 16.44
C LYS A 10 -6.20 68.20 17.45
N PRO A 11 -5.56 68.10 18.64
CA PRO A 11 -5.29 66.82 19.33
C PRO A 11 -6.21 66.56 20.55
N LYS A 12 -6.19 65.33 21.08
CA LYS A 12 -6.76 64.96 22.39
C LYS A 12 -5.71 64.34 23.30
N LEU A 13 -5.57 64.89 24.51
CA LEU A 13 -4.93 64.32 25.71
C LEU A 13 -5.45 65.14 26.92
N PRO A 14 -5.28 64.70 28.18
CA PRO A 14 -5.62 63.42 28.83
C PRO A 14 -6.66 63.63 29.96
N MET A 15 -7.20 62.56 30.56
CA MET A 15 -7.94 62.65 31.83
C MET A 15 -7.41 61.61 32.83
N GLN A 16 -6.96 62.07 34.00
CA GLN A 16 -6.49 61.26 35.14
C GLN A 16 -7.57 61.17 36.24
N LEU A 17 -7.62 59.98 36.87
CA LEU A 17 -7.93 59.54 38.27
C LEU A 17 -8.61 60.52 39.26
N ALA A 18 -9.47 60.15 40.24
CA ALA A 18 -9.71 58.96 41.10
C ALA A 18 -11.11 59.14 41.82
N PRO A 19 -11.58 58.38 42.85
CA PRO A 19 -11.01 57.24 43.62
C PRO A 19 -11.95 56.03 43.91
N LYS A 20 -11.36 55.05 44.60
CA LYS A 20 -11.84 53.73 45.07
C LYS A 20 -13.07 53.75 45.99
N GLU A 21 -13.95 52.74 45.84
CA GLU A 21 -14.54 52.01 46.97
C GLU A 21 -14.48 50.49 46.71
N SER A 22 -13.74 49.78 47.56
CA SER A 22 -13.56 48.33 47.55
C SER A 22 -14.63 47.69 48.44
N CYS A 23 -15.51 46.88 47.85
CA CYS A 23 -16.62 46.25 48.54
C CYS A 23 -16.19 45.01 49.34
N ARG A 24 -16.65 44.98 50.59
CA ARG A 24 -16.38 44.09 51.74
C ARG A 24 -16.64 42.57 51.59
N CYS A 25 -16.66 41.99 50.40
CA CYS A 25 -16.97 40.55 50.25
C CYS A 25 -15.79 39.59 50.50
N PHE A 26 -14.54 40.08 50.49
CA PHE A 26 -13.36 39.19 50.58
C PHE A 26 -12.98 38.71 51.99
N LEU A 27 -13.45 39.37 53.05
CA LEU A 27 -13.04 39.05 54.43
C LEU A 27 -13.87 37.93 55.09
N PHE A 28 -15.02 37.57 54.53
CA PHE A 28 -15.85 36.48 55.06
C PHE A 28 -15.43 35.09 54.55
N LEU A 29 -14.94 34.97 53.31
CA LEU A 29 -14.44 33.70 52.78
C LEU A 29 -13.17 33.21 53.50
N PHE A 30 -12.30 34.14 53.91
CA PHE A 30 -11.02 33.78 54.54
C PHE A 30 -11.19 33.17 55.95
N LYS A 31 -12.26 33.51 56.68
CA LYS A 31 -12.53 32.95 58.02
C LYS A 31 -13.14 31.55 58.00
N PHE A 32 -13.72 31.11 56.89
CA PHE A 32 -14.33 29.77 56.78
C PHE A 32 -13.30 28.70 56.39
N LEU A 33 -12.31 29.06 55.56
CA LEU A 33 -11.28 28.14 55.07
C LEU A 33 -10.28 27.67 56.15
N PHE A 34 -10.09 28.44 57.23
CA PHE A 34 -9.14 28.10 58.31
C PHE A 34 -9.71 27.19 59.41
N ARG A 35 -10.94 26.69 59.28
CA ARG A 35 -11.53 25.73 60.23
C ARG A 35 -11.45 24.26 59.79
N VAL A 36 -10.95 23.99 58.58
CA VAL A 36 -10.70 22.62 58.14
C VAL A 36 -9.38 22.18 58.79
N PRO A 37 -9.36 21.15 59.66
CA PRO A 37 -8.12 20.69 60.27
C PRO A 37 -7.12 20.36 59.16
N VAL A 38 -5.89 20.86 59.27
CA VAL A 38 -4.81 20.60 58.27
C VAL A 38 -4.70 19.11 57.93
N ALA A 39 -4.99 18.24 58.91
CA ALA A 39 -5.09 16.79 58.74
C ALA A 39 -6.12 16.35 57.66
N PHE A 40 -7.27 17.02 57.55
CA PHE A 40 -8.29 16.70 56.55
C PHE A 40 -7.84 17.12 55.14
N PHE A 41 -7.13 18.25 55.02
CA PHE A 41 -6.57 18.70 53.74
C PHE A 41 -5.45 17.76 53.27
N ILE A 42 -4.60 17.31 54.20
CA ILE A 42 -3.53 16.34 53.90
C ILE A 42 -4.14 14.97 53.54
N LEU A 43 -5.17 14.51 54.25
CA LEU A 43 -5.89 13.27 53.90
C LEU A 43 -6.57 13.35 52.53
N LEU A 44 -7.16 14.50 52.17
CA LEU A 44 -7.73 14.72 50.85
C LEU A 44 -6.66 14.68 49.75
N LEU A 45 -5.49 15.28 49.98
CA LEU A 45 -4.38 15.26 49.03
C LEU A 45 -3.80 13.84 48.87
N ILE A 46 -3.64 13.07 49.95
CA ILE A 46 -3.19 11.67 49.90
C ILE A 46 -4.24 10.79 49.20
N TYR A 47 -5.54 11.04 49.43
CA TYR A 47 -6.62 10.35 48.74
C TYR A 47 -6.61 10.65 47.23
N LEU A 48 -6.40 11.91 46.83
CA LEU A 48 -6.27 12.27 45.42
C LEU A 48 -5.01 11.68 44.78
N TRP A 49 -3.89 11.64 45.50
CA TRP A 49 -2.64 11.03 45.01
C TRP A 49 -2.70 9.51 44.90
N SER A 50 -3.48 8.83 45.75
CA SER A 50 -3.66 7.36 45.69
C SER A 50 -4.76 6.90 44.72
N SER A 51 -5.61 7.81 44.25
CA SER A 51 -6.70 7.53 43.30
C SER A 51 -6.49 8.12 41.90
N SER A 52 -5.34 8.77 41.64
CA SER A 52 -5.03 9.33 40.33
C SER A 52 -3.72 8.82 39.73
N ALA A 53 -3.77 8.51 38.43
CA ALA A 53 -2.61 8.20 37.62
C ALA A 53 -2.22 9.46 36.82
N THR A 54 -0.96 9.88 36.93
CA THR A 54 -0.42 10.96 36.10
C THR A 54 0.32 10.35 34.92
N ILE A 55 -0.14 10.62 33.70
CA ILE A 55 0.43 10.10 32.46
C ILE A 55 1.00 11.27 31.67
N PHE A 56 2.27 11.16 31.25
CA PHE A 56 2.92 12.11 30.36
C PHE A 56 2.85 11.58 28.92
N SER A 57 2.21 12.34 28.02
CA SER A 57 2.15 12.04 26.59
C SER A 57 2.69 13.24 25.81
N GLY A 58 3.97 13.18 25.43
CA GLY A 58 4.66 14.31 24.81
C GLY A 58 4.69 15.54 25.72
N ASN A 59 4.17 16.67 25.24
CA ASN A 59 4.07 17.94 26.00
C ASN A 59 2.74 18.10 26.76
N ILE A 60 1.95 17.04 26.90
CA ILE A 60 0.63 17.08 27.55
C ILE A 60 0.68 16.22 28.82
N VAL A 61 0.16 16.80 29.91
CA VAL A 61 0.01 16.12 31.20
C VAL A 61 -1.45 15.68 31.34
N HIS A 62 -1.68 14.39 31.55
CA HIS A 62 -2.98 13.80 31.84
C HIS A 62 -3.05 13.41 33.32
N ILE A 63 -4.04 13.92 34.04
CA ILE A 63 -4.36 13.51 35.41
C ILE A 63 -5.67 12.73 35.36
N CYS A 64 -5.58 11.42 35.53
CA CYS A 64 -6.72 10.50 35.46
C CYS A 64 -7.13 10.06 36.86
N VAL A 65 -8.40 10.26 37.24
CA VAL A 65 -8.94 9.85 38.55
C VAL A 65 -9.91 8.69 38.37
N SER A 66 -9.71 7.63 39.15
CA SER A 66 -10.64 6.50 39.20
C SER A 66 -11.62 6.66 40.37
N SER A 67 -12.92 6.53 40.10
CA SER A 67 -13.98 6.61 41.12
C SER A 67 -14.90 5.40 41.00
N ARG A 68 -15.22 4.75 42.13
CA ARG A 68 -16.11 3.57 42.16
C ARG A 68 -17.55 3.85 41.69
N LYS A 69 -17.92 5.11 41.43
CA LYS A 69 -19.24 5.51 40.91
C LYS A 69 -19.26 5.86 39.41
N LEU A 70 -18.10 5.91 38.74
CA LEU A 70 -17.99 6.16 37.31
C LEU A 70 -17.41 4.90 36.67
N ASN A 71 -18.09 4.33 35.68
CA ASN A 71 -17.61 3.12 34.98
C ASN A 71 -16.38 3.40 34.10
N ASP A 72 -15.99 4.67 33.92
CA ASP A 72 -14.85 5.11 33.11
C ASP A 72 -13.91 6.04 33.91
N HIS A 73 -12.62 6.02 33.57
CA HIS A 73 -11.61 6.92 34.16
C HIS A 73 -11.81 8.36 33.69
N TYR A 74 -11.90 9.30 34.63
CA TYR A 74 -12.04 10.72 34.29
C TYR A 74 -10.66 11.37 34.21
N CYS A 75 -10.24 11.77 33.02
CA CYS A 75 -8.91 12.36 32.77
C CYS A 75 -9.00 13.85 32.42
N LEU A 76 -8.31 14.69 33.18
CA LEU A 76 -8.10 16.11 32.86
C LEU A 76 -6.74 16.27 32.16
N SER A 77 -6.74 16.95 31.02
CA SER A 77 -5.54 17.14 30.19
C SER A 77 -5.18 18.61 30.10
N ALA A 78 -3.91 18.97 30.32
CA ALA A 78 -3.41 20.34 30.20
C ALA A 78 -2.19 20.41 29.26
N GLY A 79 -2.25 21.29 28.24
CA GLY A 79 -1.23 21.50 27.21
C GLY A 79 -1.68 22.49 26.12
N LYS A 80 -0.75 23.03 25.31
CA LYS A 80 -1.04 24.07 24.29
C LYS A 80 -2.01 23.52 23.21
N THR A 81 -3.16 24.19 23.09
CA THR A 81 -4.47 23.84 22.46
C THR A 81 -4.47 23.57 20.93
N GLN A 82 -5.43 22.87 20.30
CA GLN A 82 -6.91 23.05 20.33
C GLN A 82 -7.75 21.76 20.02
N PRO A 83 -9.10 21.79 20.24
CA PRO A 83 -9.88 20.67 20.79
C PRO A 83 -10.84 19.99 19.79
N LYS A 84 -10.85 18.66 19.84
CA LYS A 84 -11.95 17.69 19.61
C LYS A 84 -11.29 16.36 19.31
N PHE A 85 -11.01 15.58 20.34
CA PHE A 85 -10.54 14.21 20.18
C PHE A 85 -11.20 13.38 21.28
N GLU A 86 -12.20 12.59 20.89
CA GLU A 86 -12.63 11.43 21.66
C GLU A 86 -11.77 10.25 21.15
N ILE A 87 -11.01 9.65 22.06
CA ILE A 87 -10.29 8.41 21.81
C ILE A 87 -11.27 7.27 22.12
N PRO A 88 -11.52 6.31 21.22
CA PRO A 88 -12.29 5.12 21.57
C PRO A 88 -11.47 4.26 22.55
N ILE A 89 -11.98 4.07 23.77
CA ILE A 89 -11.45 3.09 24.72
C ILE A 89 -12.26 1.79 24.55
N PRO A 90 -11.62 0.61 24.40
CA PRO A 90 -12.36 -0.65 24.28
C PRO A 90 -13.00 -1.04 25.62
N ILE A 91 -14.28 -1.39 25.57
CA ILE A 91 -15.02 -1.99 26.69
C ILE A 91 -14.50 -3.43 26.87
N VAL A 92 -13.68 -3.65 27.90
CA VAL A 92 -13.32 -5.00 28.35
C VAL A 92 -14.44 -5.50 29.26
N ASN A 93 -15.35 -6.30 28.70
CA ASN A 93 -16.29 -7.06 29.52
C ASN A 93 -15.56 -8.27 30.13
N HIS A 94 -15.33 -8.20 31.44
CA HIS A 94 -14.94 -9.33 32.25
C HIS A 94 -16.00 -10.42 32.19
N SER A 95 -15.68 -11.58 31.60
CA SER A 95 -16.35 -12.85 31.94
C SER A 95 -15.32 -13.99 31.94
N SER A 96 -15.02 -14.47 33.14
CA SER A 96 -14.65 -15.87 33.44
C SER A 96 -13.30 -16.41 32.90
N ILE A 97 -12.21 -16.09 33.60
CA ILE A 97 -10.97 -16.87 33.58
C ILE A 97 -11.22 -18.16 34.39
N TYR A 98 -11.28 -19.31 33.70
CA TYR A 98 -11.09 -20.61 34.35
C TYR A 98 -9.59 -20.86 34.49
N LEU A 99 -9.10 -20.77 35.74
CA LEU A 99 -7.77 -21.18 36.17
C LEU A 99 -7.70 -22.72 36.20
N TYR A 100 -6.91 -23.32 35.32
CA TYR A 100 -6.28 -24.61 35.57
C TYR A 100 -4.77 -24.40 35.69
N THR A 101 -4.29 -24.43 36.93
CA THR A 101 -2.88 -24.58 37.28
C THR A 101 -2.59 -26.06 37.50
N LEU A 102 -1.64 -26.62 36.74
CA LEU A 102 -0.82 -27.81 37.05
C LEU A 102 0.14 -28.00 35.87
N ASP A 103 1.41 -28.37 35.96
CA ASP A 103 2.51 -28.21 36.91
C ASP A 103 3.78 -28.43 36.07
N LYS A 104 4.90 -27.86 36.50
CA LYS A 104 6.24 -28.11 35.97
C LYS A 104 6.62 -29.57 36.16
N SER A 105 7.02 -30.25 35.09
CA SER A 105 8.31 -30.98 34.97
C SER A 105 8.22 -32.04 33.89
N LEU A 106 9.14 -31.99 32.91
CA LEU A 106 9.91 -33.14 32.43
C LEU A 106 10.92 -32.68 31.38
N ASN A 107 12.15 -33.13 31.59
CA ASN A 107 13.37 -32.83 30.85
C ASN A 107 13.57 -33.79 29.66
N LEU A 108 14.33 -33.30 28.66
CA LEU A 108 15.17 -34.01 27.64
C LEU A 108 14.47 -34.61 26.39
N PRO A 109 15.21 -34.85 25.27
CA PRO A 109 16.25 -34.02 24.63
C PRO A 109 16.09 -33.88 23.08
N LEU A 110 16.82 -32.92 22.49
CA LEU A 110 17.01 -32.73 21.04
C LEU A 110 17.76 -33.91 20.37
N PRO A 111 17.48 -34.20 19.09
CA PRO A 111 18.41 -34.89 18.20
C PRO A 111 19.19 -33.92 17.30
N SER A 112 20.47 -34.23 17.21
CA SER A 112 21.59 -33.63 16.49
C SER A 112 21.57 -33.77 14.97
N SER A 113 22.10 -32.75 14.28
CA SER A 113 22.53 -32.76 12.88
C SER A 113 23.77 -33.65 12.64
N PRO A 114 23.94 -34.25 11.45
CA PRO A 114 25.21 -34.86 11.02
C PRO A 114 26.03 -33.97 10.06
N PRO A 115 27.33 -34.28 9.83
CA PRO A 115 28.40 -33.28 9.71
C PRO A 115 28.89 -32.96 8.28
N LEU A 116 29.61 -31.83 8.23
CA LEU A 116 30.47 -31.34 7.14
C LEU A 116 31.63 -32.30 6.83
N TYR A 117 31.87 -32.53 5.53
CA TYR A 117 33.10 -33.12 5.00
C TYR A 117 33.88 -32.08 4.20
N HIS A 118 35.15 -31.89 4.55
CA HIS A 118 36.16 -31.18 3.78
C HIS A 118 36.82 -32.12 2.75
N GLY A 119 37.06 -31.62 1.54
CA GLY A 119 37.95 -32.21 0.54
C GLY A 119 38.59 -31.11 -0.31
N ASN A 120 39.93 -31.08 -0.33
CA ASN A 120 40.78 -30.06 -0.96
C ASN A 120 40.85 -30.16 -2.50
N GLY A 121 40.78 -29.00 -3.15
CA GLY A 121 41.80 -28.48 -4.09
C GLY A 121 42.00 -29.11 -5.48
N SER A 122 41.64 -28.34 -6.52
CA SER A 122 42.49 -28.14 -7.72
C SER A 122 42.04 -26.93 -8.55
N THR A 123 42.94 -25.92 -8.61
CA THR A 123 43.26 -24.93 -9.66
C THR A 123 42.37 -24.74 -10.91
N SER A 124 41.90 -23.48 -11.06
CA SER A 124 41.72 -22.58 -12.23
C SER A 124 41.96 -23.08 -13.67
N PRO A 125 41.24 -22.52 -14.68
CA PRO A 125 41.66 -21.21 -15.22
C PRO A 125 40.54 -20.17 -15.39
N GLN A 126 40.96 -18.92 -15.19
CA GLN A 126 40.28 -17.69 -15.59
C GLN A 126 39.89 -17.75 -17.08
N SER A 127 38.64 -17.38 -17.38
CA SER A 127 38.28 -16.84 -18.68
C SER A 127 37.74 -15.43 -18.49
N THR A 128 38.56 -14.47 -18.90
CA THR A 128 38.16 -13.10 -19.21
C THR A 128 37.22 -13.15 -20.42
N VAL A 129 35.95 -12.83 -20.23
CA VAL A 129 35.03 -12.53 -21.32
C VAL A 129 34.67 -11.06 -21.22
N ASN A 130 35.09 -10.32 -22.25
CA ASN A 130 34.73 -8.93 -22.49
C ASN A 130 33.21 -8.75 -22.41
N GLY A 131 32.77 -7.90 -21.49
CA GLY A 131 31.38 -7.47 -21.39
C GLY A 131 31.01 -6.58 -22.57
N GLU A 132 30.66 -7.20 -23.70
CA GLU A 132 29.92 -6.53 -24.76
C GLU A 132 28.48 -6.33 -24.27
N LYS A 133 28.12 -5.07 -24.02
CA LYS A 133 26.75 -4.65 -23.70
C LYS A 133 25.83 -5.09 -24.84
N VAL A 134 25.12 -6.19 -24.65
CA VAL A 134 23.97 -6.54 -25.48
C VAL A 134 22.87 -5.53 -25.15
N ARG A 135 22.81 -4.48 -25.98
CA ARG A 135 21.65 -3.61 -26.15
C ARG A 135 20.60 -4.41 -26.90
N GLU A 136 19.46 -4.64 -26.29
CA GLU A 136 18.26 -4.92 -27.07
C GLU A 136 17.08 -4.15 -26.48
N THR A 137 16.71 -3.13 -27.24
CA THR A 137 15.51 -2.32 -27.08
C THR A 137 14.30 -3.21 -27.26
N ALA A 138 13.48 -3.35 -26.22
CA ALA A 138 12.10 -3.75 -26.39
C ALA A 138 11.39 -2.62 -27.15
N GLU A 139 11.34 -2.72 -28.47
CA GLU A 139 10.46 -1.93 -29.31
C GLU A 139 9.02 -2.36 -29.03
N VAL A 140 8.40 -1.72 -28.05
CA VAL A 140 6.94 -1.57 -28.03
C VAL A 140 6.64 -0.45 -29.01
N ILE A 141 6.51 -0.80 -30.30
CA ILE A 141 5.94 0.08 -31.31
C ILE A 141 4.54 0.42 -30.83
N ARG A 142 4.36 1.70 -30.51
CA ARG A 142 3.05 2.33 -30.37
C ARG A 142 2.34 2.15 -31.70
N ASP A 143 1.03 1.95 -31.62
CA ASP A 143 0.15 2.16 -32.76
C ASP A 143 0.46 3.56 -33.31
N GLU A 144 1.18 3.62 -34.44
CA GLU A 144 1.29 4.83 -35.24
C GLU A 144 -0.08 4.97 -35.90
N SER A 145 -1.05 5.51 -35.16
CA SER A 145 -2.10 6.26 -35.81
C SER A 145 -1.39 7.38 -36.56
N GLU A 146 -1.35 7.28 -37.89
CA GLU A 146 -0.87 8.33 -38.79
C GLU A 146 -1.39 9.71 -38.33
N PRO A 147 -0.63 10.80 -38.55
CA PRO A 147 -1.10 12.13 -38.18
C PRO A 147 -2.32 12.47 -39.03
N VAL A 148 -3.51 12.22 -38.47
CA VAL A 148 -4.77 12.70 -39.02
C VAL A 148 -4.63 14.21 -39.07
N THR A 149 -4.55 14.74 -40.28
CA THR A 149 -4.68 16.16 -40.54
C THR A 149 -6.09 16.55 -40.15
N MET A 150 -6.24 17.00 -38.90
CA MET A 150 -7.50 17.41 -38.28
C MET A 150 -8.12 18.53 -39.12
N ARG A 151 -9.05 18.16 -39.99
CA ARG A 151 -10.09 19.07 -40.44
C ARG A 151 -11.04 19.26 -39.26
N ASN A 152 -11.38 20.52 -38.96
CA ASN A 152 -12.10 21.02 -37.79
C ASN A 152 -13.54 20.48 -37.56
N GLY A 153 -13.83 19.20 -37.86
CA GLY A 153 -15.14 18.56 -37.72
C GLY A 153 -15.18 17.22 -36.97
N GLU A 154 -14.06 16.54 -36.72
CA GLU A 154 -14.02 15.16 -36.17
C GLU A 154 -13.75 15.06 -34.65
N ASN A 155 -13.51 16.18 -33.96
CA ASN A 155 -13.07 16.19 -32.57
C ASN A 155 -14.16 15.80 -31.54
N LYS A 156 -15.45 15.94 -31.89
CA LYS A 156 -16.55 15.67 -30.95
C LYS A 156 -16.80 14.19 -30.73
N ASP A 157 -16.69 13.38 -31.79
CA ASP A 157 -16.98 11.94 -31.72
C ASP A 157 -15.92 11.19 -30.90
N GLY A 158 -14.65 11.62 -30.97
CA GLY A 158 -13.56 11.06 -30.15
C GLY A 158 -13.69 11.41 -28.67
N GLU A 159 -14.05 12.66 -28.34
CA GLU A 159 -14.27 13.08 -26.95
C GLU A 159 -15.45 12.34 -26.31
N GLU A 160 -16.53 12.12 -27.07
CA GLU A 160 -17.70 11.36 -26.62
C GLU A 160 -17.35 9.88 -26.37
N GLN A 161 -16.58 9.25 -27.25
CA GLN A 161 -16.11 7.87 -27.05
C GLN A 161 -15.25 7.73 -25.79
N VAL A 162 -14.33 8.67 -25.55
CA VAL A 162 -13.51 8.68 -24.34
C VAL A 162 -14.36 8.87 -23.08
N ALA A 163 -15.36 9.77 -23.14
CA ALA A 163 -16.29 10.00 -22.03
C ALA A 163 -17.11 8.74 -21.70
N ASN A 164 -17.63 8.05 -22.73
CA ASN A 164 -18.37 6.79 -22.56
C ASN A 164 -17.46 5.70 -21.98
N ALA A 165 -16.25 5.53 -22.50
CA ALA A 165 -15.29 4.55 -21.98
C ALA A 165 -14.92 4.82 -20.51
N LYS A 166 -14.79 6.09 -20.10
CA LYS A 166 -14.57 6.46 -18.69
C LYS A 166 -15.77 6.12 -17.81
N LYS A 167 -16.98 6.40 -18.28
CA LYS A 167 -18.22 6.08 -17.56
C LYS A 167 -18.36 4.57 -17.31
N ASP A 168 -18.01 3.74 -18.29
CA ASP A 168 -18.00 2.28 -18.12
C ASP A 168 -17.03 1.86 -17.02
N VAL A 169 -15.84 2.45 -16.97
CA VAL A 169 -14.85 2.19 -15.91
C VAL A 169 -15.37 2.62 -14.55
N GLU A 170 -15.99 3.78 -14.43
CA GLU A 170 -16.60 4.26 -13.19
C GLU A 170 -17.71 3.32 -12.68
N GLU A 171 -18.51 2.76 -13.59
CA GLU A 171 -19.51 1.75 -13.24
C GLU A 171 -18.85 0.46 -12.71
N GLN A 172 -17.77 0.00 -13.35
CA GLN A 172 -17.00 -1.14 -12.82
C GLN A 172 -16.41 -0.86 -11.44
N ILE A 173 -15.90 0.36 -11.20
CA ILE A 173 -15.38 0.76 -9.89
C ILE A 173 -16.49 0.75 -8.83
N ARG A 174 -17.68 1.26 -9.14
CA ARG A 174 -18.84 1.20 -8.23
C ARG A 174 -19.22 -0.23 -7.91
N LEU A 175 -19.25 -1.11 -8.91
CA LEU A 175 -19.49 -2.54 -8.72
C LEU A 175 -18.46 -3.16 -7.77
N HIS A 176 -17.17 -2.89 -7.97
CA HIS A 176 -16.11 -3.41 -7.11
C HIS A 176 -16.21 -2.90 -5.68
N ARG A 177 -16.50 -1.60 -5.49
CA ARG A 177 -16.71 -0.99 -4.18
C ARG A 177 -17.93 -1.58 -3.47
N SER A 178 -18.95 -2.01 -4.21
CA SER A 178 -20.12 -2.70 -3.64
C SER A 178 -19.78 -4.05 -2.99
N TRP A 179 -18.60 -4.61 -3.25
CA TRP A 179 -18.11 -5.85 -2.64
C TRP A 179 -17.14 -5.62 -1.48
N ILE A 180 -16.94 -4.38 -1.05
CA ILE A 180 -16.16 -4.09 0.15
C ILE A 180 -16.95 -4.60 1.37
N SER A 181 -16.30 -5.40 2.22
CA SER A 181 -16.90 -5.94 3.44
C SER A 181 -16.95 -4.87 4.53
N ASP A 182 -18.14 -4.60 5.06
CA ASP A 182 -18.34 -3.65 6.19
C ASP A 182 -18.02 -4.27 7.56
N LYS A 183 -17.68 -5.57 7.61
CA LYS A 183 -17.51 -6.33 8.86
C LYS A 183 -16.12 -6.94 8.94
N LYS A 184 -15.44 -6.75 10.08
CA LYS A 184 -14.36 -7.67 10.53
C LYS A 184 -15.02 -9.02 10.77
N GLN A 185 -14.85 -9.96 9.84
CA GLN A 185 -15.60 -11.20 9.86
C GLN A 185 -15.00 -12.20 10.86
N ALA A 186 -15.54 -12.24 12.08
CA ALA A 186 -15.12 -13.20 13.11
C ALA A 186 -15.63 -14.63 12.80
N GLY A 187 -14.73 -15.63 12.82
CA GLY A 187 -15.05 -17.05 12.62
C GLY A 187 -14.75 -17.59 11.21
N CYS A 188 -15.26 -18.79 10.89
CA CYS A 188 -15.12 -19.41 9.56
C CYS A 188 -16.40 -20.10 9.05
N GLU A 189 -17.48 -20.00 9.82
CA GLU A 189 -18.75 -20.64 9.47
C GLU A 189 -19.27 -20.11 8.13
N GLY A 190 -19.49 -21.03 7.18
CA GLY A 190 -19.89 -20.69 5.83
C GLY A 190 -18.88 -19.82 5.08
N ARG A 191 -17.58 -19.90 5.38
CA ARG A 191 -16.52 -19.13 4.70
C ARG A 191 -15.33 -19.98 4.29
N GLY A 192 -15.57 -21.27 4.08
CA GLY A 192 -14.55 -22.22 3.64
C GLY A 192 -13.85 -21.77 2.36
N VAL A 193 -12.53 -21.77 2.38
CA VAL A 193 -11.67 -21.55 1.20
C VAL A 193 -11.01 -22.88 0.86
N TYR A 194 -11.35 -23.43 -0.30
CA TYR A 194 -10.68 -24.62 -0.80
C TYR A 194 -9.53 -24.20 -1.71
N VAL A 195 -8.39 -24.89 -1.58
CA VAL A 195 -7.22 -24.69 -2.43
C VAL A 195 -7.05 -25.92 -3.29
N TYR A 196 -7.07 -25.76 -4.62
CA TYR A 196 -6.80 -26.88 -5.52
C TYR A 196 -5.39 -27.41 -5.32
N ASP A 197 -5.27 -28.74 -5.21
CA ASP A 197 -4.00 -29.44 -5.20
C ASP A 197 -3.47 -29.61 -6.63
N LEU A 198 -2.94 -28.52 -7.18
CA LEU A 198 -2.39 -28.50 -8.54
C LEU A 198 -1.05 -29.24 -8.61
N PRO A 199 -0.78 -30.00 -9.69
CA PRO A 199 0.56 -30.50 -9.99
C PRO A 199 1.62 -29.39 -9.93
N SER A 200 2.80 -29.69 -9.38
CA SER A 200 3.84 -28.69 -9.06
C SER A 200 4.34 -27.88 -10.26
N LYS A 201 4.21 -28.41 -11.48
CA LYS A 201 4.50 -27.71 -12.74
C LYS A 201 3.72 -26.40 -12.92
N PHE A 202 2.58 -26.25 -12.24
CA PHE A 202 1.77 -25.03 -12.25
C PHE A 202 2.21 -24.01 -11.20
N ASN A 203 3.10 -24.36 -10.26
CA ASN A 203 3.54 -23.49 -9.18
C ASN A 203 5.00 -23.71 -8.73
N PHE A 204 5.25 -24.65 -7.81
CA PHE A 204 6.52 -24.77 -7.10
C PHE A 204 7.72 -25.08 -8.01
N ASP A 205 7.50 -25.69 -9.17
CA ASP A 205 8.57 -25.93 -10.15
C ASP A 205 9.21 -24.63 -10.63
N PHE A 206 8.45 -23.53 -10.73
CA PHE A 206 8.99 -22.20 -11.09
C PHE A 206 9.95 -21.66 -10.04
N ILE A 207 9.68 -21.95 -8.77
CA ILE A 207 10.57 -21.58 -7.66
C ILE A 207 11.85 -22.41 -7.74
N GLY A 208 11.75 -23.71 -8.04
CA GLY A 208 12.93 -24.57 -8.23
C GLY A 208 13.78 -24.19 -9.44
N GLN A 209 13.16 -23.66 -10.50
CA GLN A 209 13.81 -23.26 -11.76
C GLN A 209 14.18 -21.77 -11.82
N CYS A 210 14.28 -21.12 -10.66
CA CYS A 210 14.50 -19.67 -10.55
C CYS A 210 15.77 -19.13 -11.23
N ARG A 211 16.81 -19.96 -11.41
CA ARG A 211 18.04 -19.54 -12.11
C ARG A 211 17.85 -19.38 -13.61
N ASP A 212 16.97 -20.19 -14.20
CA ASP A 212 16.79 -20.28 -15.66
C ASP A 212 15.62 -19.43 -16.15
N MET A 213 14.97 -18.68 -15.24
CA MET A 213 13.76 -17.91 -15.55
C MET A 213 14.08 -16.68 -16.41
N VAL A 214 15.09 -15.90 -16.04
CA VAL A 214 15.51 -14.68 -16.76
C VAL A 214 17.02 -14.76 -17.07
N PRO A 215 17.46 -14.62 -18.34
CA PRO A 215 18.84 -14.93 -18.73
C PRO A 215 19.94 -14.12 -18.03
N TRP A 216 19.63 -12.91 -17.57
CA TRP A 216 20.60 -11.97 -16.98
C TRP A 216 20.42 -11.75 -15.47
N MET A 217 19.56 -12.51 -14.79
CA MET A 217 19.27 -12.30 -13.37
C MET A 217 18.94 -13.61 -12.67
N ASP A 218 19.62 -13.87 -11.55
CA ASP A 218 19.25 -14.96 -10.64
C ASP A 218 18.04 -14.55 -9.79
N PHE A 219 16.88 -15.15 -10.09
CA PHE A 219 15.64 -14.89 -9.34
C PHE A 219 15.58 -15.63 -8.00
N CYS A 220 16.47 -16.59 -7.73
CA CYS A 220 16.38 -17.43 -6.53
C CYS A 220 16.48 -16.62 -5.23
N LYS A 221 17.23 -15.51 -5.23
CA LYS A 221 17.29 -14.59 -4.08
C LYS A 221 15.93 -14.02 -3.69
N TYR A 222 15.03 -13.84 -4.67
CA TYR A 222 13.67 -13.33 -4.45
C TYR A 222 12.69 -14.39 -3.97
N PHE A 223 13.02 -15.68 -4.09
CA PHE A 223 12.16 -16.77 -3.64
C PHE A 223 12.53 -17.35 -2.27
N LYS A 224 13.55 -16.79 -1.61
CA LYS A 224 13.83 -17.02 -0.19
C LYS A 224 12.70 -16.46 0.67
N ASN A 225 12.59 -16.99 1.90
CA ASN A 225 11.59 -16.57 2.90
C ASN A 225 10.17 -16.52 2.30
N GLU A 226 9.71 -17.66 1.75
CA GLU A 226 8.36 -17.76 1.17
C GLU A 226 8.09 -16.71 0.08
N ALA A 227 9.11 -16.42 -0.74
CA ALA A 227 9.12 -15.42 -1.81
C ALA A 227 9.05 -13.94 -1.40
N MET A 228 9.26 -13.64 -0.11
CA MET A 228 9.51 -12.27 0.34
C MET A 228 10.90 -11.76 -0.09
N GLY A 229 11.87 -12.66 -0.29
CA GLY A 229 13.24 -12.34 -0.70
C GLY A 229 14.23 -12.36 0.45
N GLU A 230 15.46 -11.87 0.23
CA GLU A 230 16.47 -11.75 1.28
C GLU A 230 16.13 -10.64 2.28
N PRO A 231 16.41 -10.81 3.60
CA PRO A 231 16.14 -9.77 4.58
C PRO A 231 16.91 -8.47 4.29
N ILE A 232 16.36 -7.34 4.73
CA ILE A 232 16.97 -6.01 4.67
C ILE A 232 17.20 -5.52 6.11
N PRO A 233 18.36 -5.84 6.74
CA PRO A 233 18.60 -5.54 8.15
C PRO A 233 18.52 -4.05 8.50
N LYS A 234 18.78 -3.17 7.53
CA LYS A 234 18.77 -1.71 7.69
C LYS A 234 17.46 -1.17 8.26
N PHE A 235 16.32 -1.75 7.87
CA PHE A 235 15.00 -1.30 8.30
C PHE A 235 14.41 -2.16 9.44
N GLY A 236 15.11 -3.22 9.84
CA GLY A 236 14.70 -4.12 10.90
C GLY A 236 13.84 -5.29 10.41
N ASN A 237 13.07 -5.87 11.34
CA ASN A 237 12.24 -7.03 11.08
C ASN A 237 11.13 -6.73 10.08
N GLY A 238 10.74 -7.75 9.31
CA GLY A 238 9.70 -7.63 8.29
C GLY A 238 10.16 -6.99 6.98
N TRP A 239 11.42 -6.56 6.84
CA TRP A 239 11.91 -5.97 5.58
C TRP A 239 12.67 -6.97 4.73
N TYR A 240 12.31 -7.06 3.45
CA TYR A 240 12.87 -8.01 2.50
C TYR A 240 13.06 -7.41 1.10
N GLN A 241 13.99 -7.98 0.33
CA GLN A 241 14.22 -7.67 -1.08
C GLN A 241 13.10 -8.23 -1.97
N THR A 242 11.85 -7.85 -1.72
CA THR A 242 10.70 -8.39 -2.44
C THR A 242 10.67 -7.91 -3.88
N HIS A 243 10.59 -8.87 -4.81
CA HIS A 243 10.44 -8.57 -6.22
C HIS A 243 8.98 -8.26 -6.58
N GLN A 244 8.78 -7.35 -7.53
CA GLN A 244 7.44 -6.95 -7.98
C GLN A 244 6.56 -8.10 -8.52
N TYR A 245 7.18 -9.21 -8.93
CA TYR A 245 6.50 -10.40 -9.48
C TYR A 245 6.37 -11.54 -8.48
N SER A 246 6.66 -11.32 -7.18
CA SER A 246 6.54 -12.33 -6.13
C SER A 246 5.12 -12.48 -5.56
N LEU A 247 4.12 -11.80 -6.13
CA LEU A 247 2.77 -11.75 -5.55
C LEU A 247 2.12 -13.14 -5.44
N GLU A 248 2.25 -13.97 -6.47
CA GLU A 248 1.60 -15.30 -6.55
C GLU A 248 2.07 -16.23 -5.43
N PRO A 249 3.39 -16.46 -5.22
CA PRO A 249 3.84 -17.27 -4.11
C PRO A 249 3.54 -16.65 -2.74
N ILE A 250 3.67 -15.33 -2.57
CA ILE A 250 3.35 -14.66 -1.28
C ILE A 250 1.88 -14.89 -0.92
N PHE A 251 0.97 -14.62 -1.86
CA PHE A 251 -0.46 -14.80 -1.64
C PHE A 251 -0.81 -16.28 -1.40
N HIS A 252 -0.23 -17.19 -2.18
CA HIS A 252 -0.44 -18.63 -2.01
C HIS A 252 -0.07 -19.11 -0.60
N GLN A 253 1.08 -18.68 -0.05
CA GLN A 253 1.48 -19.05 1.31
C GLN A 253 0.49 -18.55 2.38
N ARG A 254 -0.04 -17.33 2.19
CA ARG A 254 -1.09 -16.78 3.07
C ARG A 254 -2.40 -17.56 2.97
N VAL A 255 -2.85 -17.95 1.78
CA VAL A 255 -4.07 -18.79 1.62
C VAL A 255 -3.87 -20.15 2.28
N MET A 256 -2.68 -20.75 2.15
CA MET A 256 -2.39 -22.07 2.72
C MET A 256 -2.51 -22.11 4.25
N LYS A 257 -2.25 -20.98 4.93
CA LYS A 257 -2.36 -20.80 6.39
C LYS A 257 -3.62 -20.04 6.81
N HIS A 258 -4.54 -19.76 5.88
CA HIS A 258 -5.77 -19.03 6.19
C HIS A 258 -6.64 -19.84 7.16
N PRO A 259 -7.19 -19.24 8.24
CA PRO A 259 -7.92 -19.96 9.28
C PRO A 259 -9.19 -20.65 8.77
N CYS A 260 -9.78 -20.14 7.69
CA CYS A 260 -10.98 -20.71 7.06
C CYS A 260 -10.67 -21.62 5.88
N ARG A 261 -9.42 -22.08 5.73
CA ARG A 261 -9.10 -23.07 4.71
C ARG A 261 -9.79 -24.40 5.04
N VAL A 262 -10.42 -25.01 4.05
CA VAL A 262 -11.08 -26.32 4.15
C VAL A 262 -10.45 -27.32 3.19
N TYR A 263 -10.52 -28.60 3.54
CA TYR A 263 -9.99 -29.71 2.73
C TYR A 263 -11.07 -30.48 1.99
N ASN A 264 -12.34 -30.23 2.32
CA ASN A 264 -13.49 -30.80 1.65
C ASN A 264 -14.12 -29.74 0.73
N GLU A 265 -14.25 -30.05 -0.56
CA GLU A 265 -14.85 -29.13 -1.54
C GLU A 265 -16.30 -28.75 -1.21
N ASP A 266 -17.05 -29.63 -0.53
CA ASP A 266 -18.46 -29.38 -0.21
C ASP A 266 -18.63 -28.38 0.97
N GLU A 267 -17.56 -28.09 1.73
CA GLU A 267 -17.53 -27.07 2.78
C GLU A 267 -17.09 -25.69 2.25
N ALA A 268 -16.65 -25.64 0.99
CA ALA A 268 -16.05 -24.45 0.41
C ALA A 268 -17.12 -23.49 -0.16
N LYS A 269 -16.86 -22.20 0.03
CA LYS A 269 -17.55 -21.14 -0.72
C LYS A 269 -16.67 -20.50 -1.78
N LEU A 270 -15.35 -20.50 -1.59
CA LEU A 270 -14.38 -19.90 -2.50
C LEU A 270 -13.34 -20.96 -2.87
N PHE A 271 -12.98 -21.02 -4.16
CA PHE A 271 -12.01 -21.96 -4.71
C PHE A 271 -10.79 -21.20 -5.23
N TYR A 272 -9.65 -21.39 -4.58
CA TYR A 272 -8.37 -20.78 -4.96
C TYR A 272 -7.59 -21.68 -5.92
N ILE A 273 -7.14 -21.11 -7.04
CA ILE A 273 -6.32 -21.78 -8.05
C ILE A 273 -4.86 -21.31 -7.88
N PRO A 274 -3.97 -22.12 -7.28
CA PRO A 274 -2.58 -21.74 -7.04
C PRO A 274 -1.69 -21.90 -8.30
N PHE A 275 -2.03 -21.19 -9.38
CA PHE A 275 -1.24 -21.15 -10.62
C PHE A 275 -0.34 -19.91 -10.65
N TYR A 276 0.97 -20.08 -10.89
CA TYR A 276 1.93 -18.99 -10.99
C TYR A 276 2.11 -18.53 -12.44
N GLY A 277 1.02 -18.05 -13.05
CA GLY A 277 1.00 -17.66 -14.46
C GLY A 277 1.92 -16.48 -14.78
N GLY A 278 2.13 -15.57 -13.84
CA GLY A 278 3.09 -14.48 -13.97
C GLY A 278 4.53 -14.98 -14.06
N LEU A 279 4.89 -15.99 -13.26
CA LEU A 279 6.21 -16.64 -13.34
C LEU A 279 6.38 -17.48 -14.61
N ASP A 280 5.32 -18.15 -15.08
CA ASP A 280 5.33 -18.86 -16.37
C ASP A 280 5.63 -17.90 -17.53
N ILE A 281 4.99 -16.73 -17.53
CA ILE A 281 5.27 -15.67 -18.49
C ILE A 281 6.75 -15.23 -18.44
N LEU A 282 7.31 -15.00 -17.25
CA LEU A 282 8.70 -14.59 -17.10
C LEU A 282 9.67 -15.63 -17.66
N ARG A 283 9.39 -16.92 -17.43
CA ARG A 283 10.20 -18.03 -17.95
C ARG A 283 10.37 -17.99 -19.47
N TRP A 284 9.39 -17.44 -20.20
CA TRP A 284 9.38 -17.41 -21.67
C TRP A 284 9.60 -16.04 -22.30
N HIS A 285 9.38 -14.93 -21.57
CA HIS A 285 9.40 -13.58 -22.17
C HIS A 285 10.71 -13.21 -22.85
N PHE A 286 11.83 -13.72 -22.35
CA PHE A 286 13.16 -13.38 -22.82
C PHE A 286 13.85 -14.55 -23.53
N LYS A 287 13.05 -15.52 -23.99
CA LYS A 287 13.52 -16.68 -24.75
C LYS A 287 12.85 -16.69 -26.12
N ASN A 288 13.61 -17.11 -27.13
CA ASN A 288 13.10 -17.26 -28.49
C ASN A 288 12.32 -18.58 -28.61
N VAL A 289 11.02 -18.55 -28.26
CA VAL A 289 10.09 -19.68 -28.33
C VAL A 289 8.80 -19.28 -29.01
N SER A 290 8.12 -20.24 -29.65
CA SER A 290 6.83 -19.99 -30.30
C SER A 290 5.74 -19.64 -29.31
N SER A 291 4.70 -18.95 -29.78
CA SER A 291 3.50 -18.62 -29.00
C SER A 291 2.81 -19.85 -28.42
N ASP A 292 2.80 -20.98 -29.16
CA ASP A 292 2.21 -22.25 -28.69
C ASP A 292 2.92 -22.75 -27.43
N VAL A 293 4.26 -22.67 -27.38
CA VAL A 293 5.04 -23.06 -26.19
C VAL A 293 4.67 -22.21 -24.99
N LYS A 294 4.47 -20.90 -25.19
CA LYS A 294 4.06 -19.97 -24.13
C LYS A 294 2.66 -20.28 -23.58
N ASP A 295 1.78 -20.82 -24.43
CA ASP A 295 0.39 -21.11 -24.06
C ASP A 295 0.19 -22.54 -23.50
N THR A 296 1.14 -23.46 -23.71
CA THR A 296 1.00 -24.88 -23.34
C THR A 296 0.53 -25.07 -21.90
N LEU A 297 1.22 -24.47 -20.93
CA LEU A 297 0.91 -24.69 -19.52
C LEU A 297 -0.47 -24.12 -19.13
N SER A 298 -0.85 -23.00 -19.74
CA SER A 298 -2.18 -22.41 -19.57
C SER A 298 -3.28 -23.36 -20.07
N LEU A 299 -3.10 -24.00 -21.22
CA LEU A 299 -4.06 -24.97 -21.77
C LEU A 299 -4.13 -26.26 -20.95
N GLU A 300 -2.99 -26.74 -20.48
CA GLU A 300 -2.92 -27.90 -19.59
C GLU A 300 -3.61 -27.65 -18.26
N LEU A 301 -3.51 -26.43 -17.71
CA LEU A 301 -4.23 -26.04 -16.49
C LEU A 301 -5.74 -26.09 -16.71
N ILE A 302 -6.25 -25.54 -17.82
CA ILE A 302 -7.68 -25.61 -18.13
C ILE A 302 -8.15 -27.07 -18.25
N THR A 303 -7.39 -27.90 -18.96
CA THR A 303 -7.69 -29.33 -19.09
C THR A 303 -7.71 -30.05 -17.74
N TRP A 304 -6.85 -29.64 -16.79
CA TRP A 304 -6.84 -30.17 -15.44
C TRP A 304 -8.06 -29.69 -14.62
N LEU A 305 -8.39 -28.40 -14.71
CA LEU A 305 -9.51 -27.78 -13.99
C LEU A 305 -10.85 -28.38 -14.45
N GLU A 306 -11.02 -28.65 -15.74
CA GLU A 306 -12.23 -29.26 -16.30
C GLU A 306 -12.53 -30.67 -15.77
N LYS A 307 -11.52 -31.35 -15.21
CA LYS A 307 -11.69 -32.65 -14.55
C LYS A 307 -12.20 -32.52 -13.11
N GLN A 308 -12.15 -31.33 -12.51
CA GLN A 308 -12.54 -31.11 -11.13
C GLN A 308 -14.06 -30.95 -11.01
N ARG A 309 -14.68 -31.66 -10.07
CA ARG A 309 -16.14 -31.61 -9.84
C ARG A 309 -16.63 -30.21 -9.49
N SER A 310 -15.84 -29.45 -8.73
CA SER A 310 -16.16 -28.09 -8.32
C SER A 310 -16.05 -27.05 -9.43
N TRP A 311 -15.26 -27.30 -10.49
CA TRP A 311 -14.96 -26.28 -11.50
C TRP A 311 -16.21 -25.78 -12.23
N THR A 312 -17.13 -26.66 -12.60
CA THR A 312 -18.34 -26.27 -13.34
C THR A 312 -19.46 -25.77 -12.45
N LYS A 313 -19.37 -25.98 -11.12
CA LYS A 313 -20.35 -25.46 -10.15
C LYS A 313 -20.34 -23.93 -10.19
N ASN A 314 -21.49 -23.31 -9.91
CA ASN A 314 -21.67 -21.85 -9.82
C ASN A 314 -21.12 -21.05 -11.03
N SER A 315 -21.05 -21.69 -12.20
CA SER A 315 -20.51 -21.10 -13.43
C SER A 315 -19.08 -20.56 -13.30
N ARG A 316 -18.25 -21.12 -12.41
CA ARG A 316 -16.87 -20.68 -12.10
C ARG A 316 -16.76 -19.31 -11.41
N LYS A 317 -17.87 -18.73 -10.94
CA LYS A 317 -17.88 -17.37 -10.38
C LYS A 317 -17.32 -17.30 -8.96
N ASP A 318 -17.18 -18.43 -8.30
CA ASP A 318 -16.59 -18.66 -6.98
C ASP A 318 -15.11 -19.10 -7.04
N HIS A 319 -14.52 -19.11 -8.23
CA HIS A 319 -13.11 -19.37 -8.44
C HIS A 319 -12.30 -18.08 -8.47
N VAL A 320 -11.13 -18.11 -7.84
CA VAL A 320 -10.19 -16.99 -7.82
C VAL A 320 -8.77 -17.47 -8.13
N ILE A 321 -8.07 -16.65 -8.92
CA ILE A 321 -6.67 -16.82 -9.26
C ILE A 321 -5.92 -15.51 -9.02
N VAL A 322 -4.70 -15.61 -8.51
CA VAL A 322 -3.77 -14.48 -8.39
C VAL A 322 -2.79 -14.55 -9.55
N LEU A 323 -2.58 -13.41 -10.21
CA LEU A 323 -1.65 -13.28 -11.32
C LEU A 323 -0.67 -12.14 -11.01
N GLY A 324 0.61 -12.49 -10.89
CA GLY A 324 1.68 -11.61 -10.41
C GLY A 324 2.20 -10.61 -11.45
N LYS A 325 1.49 -10.47 -12.58
CA LYS A 325 1.80 -9.58 -13.70
C LYS A 325 0.58 -8.75 -14.10
N ILE A 326 0.74 -7.82 -15.03
CA ILE A 326 -0.35 -6.95 -15.50
C ILE A 326 -1.31 -7.75 -16.39
N SER A 327 -2.61 -7.39 -16.39
CA SER A 327 -3.65 -8.12 -17.15
C SER A 327 -3.30 -8.31 -18.63
N TRP A 328 -2.66 -7.30 -19.23
CA TRP A 328 -2.27 -7.29 -20.64
C TRP A 328 -1.29 -8.41 -21.02
N ASP A 329 -0.44 -8.86 -20.09
CA ASP A 329 0.53 -9.93 -20.36
C ASP A 329 -0.15 -11.30 -20.55
N PHE A 330 -1.43 -11.42 -20.20
CA PHE A 330 -2.21 -12.65 -20.35
C PHE A 330 -3.28 -12.56 -21.46
N ARG A 331 -3.26 -11.49 -22.25
CA ARG A 331 -4.30 -11.16 -23.25
C ARG A 331 -3.74 -11.00 -24.67
N ARG A 332 -2.76 -11.82 -25.02
CA ARG A 332 -2.14 -11.82 -26.33
C ARG A 332 -3.17 -12.20 -27.41
N LYS A 333 -3.41 -11.28 -28.36
CA LYS A 333 -4.20 -11.52 -29.58
C LYS A 333 -3.31 -11.87 -30.76
N ASP A 334 -2.56 -10.87 -31.26
CA ASP A 334 -1.75 -11.01 -32.49
C ASP A 334 -0.24 -10.75 -32.26
N ARG A 335 0.16 -10.35 -31.05
CA ARG A 335 1.55 -10.01 -30.71
C ARG A 335 2.33 -11.25 -30.28
N SER A 336 3.66 -11.14 -30.16
CA SER A 336 4.52 -12.21 -29.63
C SER A 336 4.70 -12.16 -28.10
N TRP A 337 4.24 -11.08 -27.45
CA TRP A 337 4.40 -10.83 -26.02
C TRP A 337 3.24 -11.38 -25.19
N GLY A 338 3.55 -12.04 -24.08
CA GLY A 338 2.56 -12.62 -23.17
C GLY A 338 1.97 -13.97 -23.61
N THR A 339 0.89 -14.37 -22.95
CA THR A 339 0.09 -15.58 -23.25
C THR A 339 -1.34 -15.20 -23.62
N ARG A 340 -2.11 -16.18 -24.11
CA ARG A 340 -3.57 -16.01 -24.32
C ARG A 340 -4.42 -16.45 -23.13
N PHE A 341 -3.83 -16.66 -21.95
CA PHE A 341 -4.49 -17.32 -20.82
C PHE A 341 -5.85 -16.71 -20.44
N LEU A 342 -5.96 -15.38 -20.39
CA LEU A 342 -7.20 -14.68 -20.06
C LEU A 342 -8.16 -14.49 -21.25
N GLU A 343 -7.76 -14.91 -22.45
CA GLU A 343 -8.61 -15.00 -23.64
C GLU A 343 -9.25 -16.39 -23.79
N ILE A 344 -8.84 -17.37 -22.97
CA ILE A 344 -9.49 -18.68 -22.93
C ILE A 344 -10.88 -18.55 -22.30
N ASP A 345 -11.91 -19.11 -22.94
CA ASP A 345 -13.32 -18.96 -22.55
C ASP A 345 -13.60 -19.34 -21.08
N GLN A 346 -12.93 -20.39 -20.60
CA GLN A 346 -13.04 -20.89 -19.24
C GLN A 346 -12.56 -19.88 -18.19
N MET A 347 -11.74 -18.89 -18.58
CA MET A 347 -11.20 -17.83 -17.71
C MET A 347 -12.04 -16.54 -17.67
N LYS A 348 -13.15 -16.48 -18.42
CA LYS A 348 -14.05 -15.32 -18.42
C LYS A 348 -14.68 -15.05 -17.03
N ASN A 349 -15.16 -16.09 -16.36
CA ASN A 349 -15.94 -15.99 -15.12
C ASN A 349 -15.13 -15.99 -13.81
N PRO A 350 -14.02 -16.75 -13.67
CA PRO A 350 -13.17 -16.67 -12.49
C PRO A 350 -12.72 -15.24 -12.20
N VAL A 351 -12.53 -14.92 -10.92
CA VAL A 351 -11.93 -13.67 -10.47
C VAL A 351 -10.42 -13.72 -10.66
N LYS A 352 -9.85 -12.68 -11.28
CA LYS A 352 -8.41 -12.50 -11.44
C LYS A 352 -7.98 -11.38 -10.50
N LEU A 353 -7.16 -11.71 -9.51
CA LEU A 353 -6.45 -10.72 -8.70
C LEU A 353 -5.14 -10.37 -9.39
N LEU A 354 -4.94 -9.09 -9.72
CA LEU A 354 -3.82 -8.63 -10.56
C LEU A 354 -3.15 -7.41 -9.93
N ILE A 355 -1.86 -7.23 -10.18
CA ILE A 355 -1.15 -5.97 -9.84
C ILE A 355 -1.63 -4.78 -10.70
N GLU A 356 -2.19 -5.07 -11.88
CA GLU A 356 -2.84 -4.12 -12.78
C GLU A 356 -4.04 -4.80 -13.44
N ARG A 357 -5.25 -4.29 -13.19
CA ARG A 357 -6.47 -4.80 -13.81
C ARG A 357 -6.68 -4.17 -15.18
N GLN A 358 -7.41 -4.88 -16.04
CA GLN A 358 -8.03 -4.27 -17.21
C GLN A 358 -9.34 -3.59 -16.76
N PRO A 359 -9.46 -2.25 -16.80
CA PRO A 359 -10.56 -1.57 -16.11
C PRO A 359 -11.98 -1.87 -16.63
N TRP A 360 -12.10 -2.33 -17.87
CA TRP A 360 -13.37 -2.74 -18.47
C TRP A 360 -13.78 -4.19 -18.16
N GLN A 361 -12.95 -4.95 -17.45
CA GLN A 361 -13.26 -6.33 -17.08
C GLN A 361 -13.78 -6.39 -15.63
N PRO A 362 -15.03 -6.80 -15.39
CA PRO A 362 -15.62 -6.83 -14.04
C PRO A 362 -14.93 -7.83 -13.10
N ASN A 363 -14.37 -8.90 -13.66
CA ASN A 363 -13.72 -9.97 -12.91
C ASN A 363 -12.19 -9.78 -12.77
N ASP A 364 -11.63 -8.71 -13.31
CA ASP A 364 -10.22 -8.34 -13.09
C ASP A 364 -10.18 -7.35 -11.93
N ILE A 365 -9.65 -7.75 -10.78
CA ILE A 365 -9.56 -6.92 -9.58
C ILE A 365 -8.10 -6.51 -9.37
N GLY A 366 -7.85 -5.21 -9.24
CA GLY A 366 -6.52 -4.72 -8.92
C GLY A 366 -6.26 -4.81 -7.42
N ILE A 367 -5.15 -5.44 -7.05
CA ILE A 367 -4.64 -5.52 -5.68
C ILE A 367 -3.22 -4.95 -5.60
N PRO A 368 -2.76 -4.48 -4.42
CA PRO A 368 -1.46 -3.84 -4.26
C PRO A 368 -0.31 -4.69 -4.79
N HIS A 369 0.67 -4.04 -5.44
CA HIS A 369 1.95 -4.70 -5.67
C HIS A 369 2.56 -5.15 -4.33
N PRO A 370 3.25 -6.30 -4.27
CA PRO A 370 3.95 -6.70 -3.07
C PRO A 370 5.09 -5.70 -2.82
N THR A 371 5.04 -5.02 -1.68
CA THR A 371 6.10 -4.09 -1.23
C THR A 371 7.25 -4.87 -0.57
N SER A 372 8.27 -4.13 -0.11
CA SER A 372 9.41 -4.72 0.60
C SER A 372 9.18 -4.88 2.11
N PHE A 373 8.02 -4.48 2.63
CA PHE A 373 7.66 -4.60 4.04
C PHE A 373 6.55 -5.64 4.23
N HIS A 374 6.88 -6.69 4.97
CA HIS A 374 6.04 -7.84 5.33
C HIS A 374 5.98 -7.98 6.86
N PRO A 375 5.09 -7.25 7.55
CA PRO A 375 5.00 -7.29 9.00
C PRO A 375 4.51 -8.66 9.50
N SER A 376 4.98 -9.07 10.67
CA SER A 376 4.55 -10.29 11.34
C SER A 376 3.48 -10.03 12.42
N SER A 377 3.37 -8.79 12.87
CA SER A 377 2.52 -8.38 13.99
C SER A 377 1.99 -6.95 13.86
N ASP A 378 0.98 -6.60 14.65
CA ASP A 378 0.50 -5.21 14.76
C ASP A 378 1.62 -4.27 15.27
N ASP A 379 2.55 -4.76 16.09
CA ASP A 379 3.67 -4.00 16.63
C ASP A 379 4.68 -3.61 15.55
N ASP A 380 4.94 -4.49 14.57
CA ASP A 380 5.79 -4.16 13.42
C ASP A 380 5.20 -2.99 12.61
N ILE A 381 3.87 -3.01 12.39
CA ILE A 381 3.15 -1.94 11.70
C ILE A 381 3.25 -0.64 12.49
N MET A 382 2.95 -0.66 13.81
CA MET A 382 3.02 0.53 14.66
C MET A 382 4.44 1.10 14.74
N ALA A 383 5.47 0.25 14.84
CA ALA A 383 6.86 0.67 14.84
C ALA A 383 7.23 1.37 13.53
N TRP A 384 6.76 0.85 12.40
CA TRP A 384 7.00 1.48 11.10
C TRP A 384 6.21 2.79 10.92
N GLN A 385 4.94 2.83 11.34
CA GLN A 385 4.16 4.07 11.35
C GLN A 385 4.86 5.18 12.16
N TRP A 386 5.38 4.84 13.35
CA TRP A 386 6.16 5.76 14.17
C TRP A 386 7.44 6.23 13.48
N LYS A 387 8.17 5.31 12.84
CA LYS A 387 9.37 5.64 12.07
C LYS A 387 9.08 6.64 10.95
N ILE A 388 7.98 6.47 10.21
CA ILE A 388 7.60 7.39 9.13
C ILE A 388 7.27 8.77 9.68
N LEU A 389 6.45 8.84 10.74
CA LEU A 389 5.95 10.11 11.30
C LEU A 389 7.05 10.92 12.00
N SER A 390 8.06 10.25 12.55
CA SER A 390 9.25 10.89 13.14
C SER A 390 10.37 11.20 12.13
N SER A 391 10.24 10.76 10.87
CA SER A 391 11.27 10.97 9.86
C SER A 391 11.33 12.42 9.38
N HIS A 392 12.54 12.97 9.32
CA HIS A 392 12.77 14.33 8.83
C HIS A 392 12.80 14.37 7.30
N ARG A 393 11.82 15.09 6.71
CA ARG A 393 11.67 15.25 5.26
C ARG A 393 12.57 16.40 4.76
N LYS A 394 13.71 16.04 4.18
CA LYS A 394 14.73 16.99 3.70
C LYS A 394 14.41 17.58 2.34
N GLN A 395 13.62 16.87 1.54
CA GLN A 395 13.34 17.20 0.15
C GLN A 395 11.85 17.45 -0.04
N LEU A 396 11.50 18.45 -0.85
CA LEU A 396 10.11 18.65 -1.23
C LEU A 396 9.64 17.54 -2.18
N VAL A 397 10.48 17.19 -3.16
CA VAL A 397 10.14 16.21 -4.20
C VAL A 397 11.21 15.14 -4.28
N GLY A 398 10.79 13.88 -4.30
CA GLY A 398 11.61 12.73 -4.63
C GLY A 398 11.15 12.13 -5.95
N PHE A 399 12.10 11.76 -6.82
CA PHE A 399 11.79 11.06 -8.05
C PHE A 399 12.76 9.93 -8.33
N ALA A 400 12.27 8.69 -8.31
CA ALA A 400 12.99 7.51 -8.77
C ALA A 400 12.51 7.14 -10.19
N GLY A 401 13.38 7.31 -11.18
CA GLY A 401 13.03 7.05 -12.57
C GLY A 401 14.24 7.01 -13.49
N ALA A 402 14.00 6.68 -14.75
CA ALA A 402 14.99 6.69 -15.81
C ALA A 402 14.39 7.28 -17.08
N GLU A 403 15.22 7.94 -17.88
CA GLU A 403 14.87 8.29 -19.25
C GLU A 403 14.79 7.02 -20.11
N ARG A 404 14.00 7.09 -21.18
CA ARG A 404 14.01 6.08 -22.22
C ARG A 404 14.78 6.59 -23.43
N PRO A 405 15.68 5.77 -24.00
CA PRO A 405 16.33 6.11 -25.27
C PRO A 405 15.29 6.50 -26.32
N GLY A 406 15.49 7.63 -27.00
CA GLY A 406 14.60 8.12 -28.05
C GLY A 406 13.28 8.75 -27.60
N GLN A 407 13.01 8.89 -26.29
CA GLN A 407 11.74 9.43 -25.77
C GLN A 407 11.90 10.72 -24.96
N ALA A 408 12.60 11.71 -25.53
CA ALA A 408 12.93 12.97 -24.85
C ALA A 408 11.71 13.84 -24.46
N GLU A 409 10.56 13.58 -25.08
CA GLU A 409 9.27 14.23 -24.84
C GLU A 409 8.36 13.44 -23.88
N SER A 410 8.83 12.30 -23.38
CA SER A 410 8.09 11.53 -22.39
C SER A 410 7.89 12.32 -21.10
N ILE A 411 6.80 11.99 -20.39
CA ILE A 411 6.53 12.58 -19.06
C ILE A 411 7.73 12.39 -18.11
N ARG A 412 8.40 11.22 -18.18
CA ARG A 412 9.59 10.94 -17.37
C ARG A 412 10.73 11.90 -17.68
N SER A 413 11.06 12.08 -18.96
CA SER A 413 12.11 13.02 -19.37
C SER A 413 11.78 14.46 -18.97
N MET A 414 10.51 14.87 -19.07
CA MET A 414 10.08 16.19 -18.60
C MET A 414 10.29 16.37 -17.09
N LEU A 415 9.92 15.37 -16.28
CA LEU A 415 10.09 15.41 -14.83
C LEU A 415 11.57 15.35 -14.42
N ILE A 416 12.40 14.56 -15.11
CA ILE A 416 13.86 14.51 -14.89
C ILE A 416 14.47 15.90 -15.14
N LYS A 417 14.07 16.58 -16.23
CA LYS A 417 14.51 17.95 -16.53
C LYS A 417 14.11 18.94 -15.43
N GLN A 418 12.88 18.87 -14.93
CA GLN A 418 12.42 19.73 -13.82
C GLN A 418 13.19 19.46 -12.50
N CYS A 419 13.65 18.23 -12.28
CA CYS A 419 14.44 17.83 -11.12
C CYS A 419 15.96 18.04 -11.26
N ASN A 420 16.44 18.55 -12.40
CA ASN A 420 17.85 18.87 -12.56
C ASN A 420 18.23 20.05 -11.63
N PRO A 421 19.31 19.98 -10.83
CA PRO A 421 19.71 21.05 -9.92
C PRO A 421 19.91 22.42 -10.59
N SER A 422 20.28 22.45 -11.87
CA SER A 422 20.44 23.67 -12.66
C SER A 422 19.10 24.29 -13.11
N SER A 423 18.01 23.54 -13.02
CA SER A 423 16.67 24.01 -13.36
C SER A 423 16.07 24.86 -12.24
N LYS A 424 15.09 25.70 -12.59
CA LYS A 424 14.38 26.53 -11.62
C LYS A 424 13.71 25.65 -10.54
N ASN A 425 14.05 25.90 -9.28
CA ASN A 425 13.66 25.09 -8.11
C ASN A 425 14.11 23.62 -8.13
N GLY A 426 15.07 23.26 -9.00
CA GLY A 426 15.59 21.89 -9.08
C GLY A 426 16.23 21.40 -7.78
N ASN A 427 16.78 22.32 -6.98
CA ASN A 427 17.30 22.02 -5.64
C ASN A 427 16.25 21.54 -4.62
N GLN A 428 14.95 21.67 -4.94
CA GLN A 428 13.85 21.14 -4.13
C GLN A 428 13.51 19.69 -4.50
N CYS A 429 14.07 19.17 -5.61
CA CYS A 429 13.85 17.81 -6.07
C CYS A 429 15.13 16.98 -5.95
N ARG A 430 15.01 15.80 -5.34
CA ARG A 430 16.04 14.78 -5.38
C ARG A 430 15.67 13.72 -6.41
N PHE A 431 16.46 13.66 -7.49
CA PHE A 431 16.35 12.63 -8.51
C PHE A 431 17.27 11.43 -8.19
N LEU A 432 16.71 10.23 -8.24
CA LEU A 432 17.41 8.95 -8.19
C LEU A 432 17.31 8.28 -9.56
N ASP A 433 18.44 8.19 -10.25
CA ASP A 433 18.52 7.60 -11.58
C ASP A 433 18.43 6.07 -11.50
N CYS A 434 17.33 5.52 -12.00
CA CYS A 434 17.14 4.08 -12.10
C CYS A 434 17.86 3.47 -13.32
N GLY A 435 18.26 4.29 -14.31
CA GLY A 435 18.92 3.81 -15.54
C GLY A 435 20.33 3.28 -15.29
N SER A 436 20.95 3.73 -14.21
CA SER A 436 22.26 3.27 -13.72
C SER A 436 22.15 2.16 -12.64
N GLY A 437 20.97 1.59 -12.41
CA GLY A 437 20.73 0.55 -11.39
C GLY A 437 20.46 1.10 -9.99
N GLY A 438 20.34 2.43 -9.82
CA GLY A 438 20.12 3.07 -8.52
C GLY A 438 18.83 2.66 -7.80
N CYS A 439 17.91 1.98 -8.49
CA CYS A 439 16.62 1.53 -7.99
C CYS A 439 16.52 0.00 -7.84
N ASP A 440 17.62 -0.73 -8.02
CA ASP A 440 17.64 -2.20 -7.93
C ASP A 440 17.58 -2.69 -6.47
N GLN A 441 17.92 -1.81 -5.52
CA GLN A 441 17.89 -2.08 -4.09
C GLN A 441 16.72 -1.31 -3.45
N PRO A 442 15.80 -1.98 -2.71
CA PRO A 442 14.70 -1.28 -2.05
C PRO A 442 15.17 -0.18 -1.08
N GLU A 443 16.33 -0.33 -0.45
CA GLU A 443 16.89 0.63 0.51
C GLU A 443 17.06 2.03 -0.05
N THR A 444 17.53 2.15 -1.30
CA THR A 444 17.78 3.46 -1.92
C THR A 444 16.47 4.16 -2.25
N VAL A 445 15.47 3.42 -2.71
CA VAL A 445 14.14 3.93 -3.05
C VAL A 445 13.37 4.32 -1.78
N ILE A 446 13.38 3.47 -0.76
CA ILE A 446 12.70 3.74 0.52
C ILE A 446 13.33 4.92 1.24
N ASP A 447 14.67 5.04 1.26
CA ASP A 447 15.34 6.23 1.81
C ASP A 447 14.93 7.52 1.10
N LEU A 448 14.94 7.50 -0.25
CA LEU A 448 14.51 8.65 -1.03
C LEU A 448 13.09 9.07 -0.63
N PHE A 449 12.19 8.10 -0.52
CA PHE A 449 10.80 8.37 -0.21
C PHE A 449 10.59 8.81 1.23
N LEU A 450 11.28 8.21 2.21
CA LEU A 450 11.26 8.63 3.62
C LEU A 450 11.76 10.07 3.82
N GLU A 451 12.70 10.53 2.98
CA GLU A 451 13.26 11.88 3.06
C GLU A 451 12.48 12.92 2.22
N SER A 452 11.46 12.51 1.45
CA SER A 452 10.72 13.38 0.52
C SER A 452 9.28 13.63 0.97
N GLU A 453 8.79 14.85 0.79
CA GLU A 453 7.39 15.22 1.04
C GLU A 453 6.44 14.63 -0.01
N PHE A 454 6.79 14.81 -1.29
CA PHE A 454 6.06 14.30 -2.46
C PHE A 454 6.93 13.35 -3.27
N CYS A 455 6.31 12.32 -3.86
CA CYS A 455 7.00 11.34 -4.69
C CYS A 455 6.37 11.28 -6.08
N LEU A 456 7.15 11.56 -7.12
CA LEU A 456 6.65 11.57 -8.48
C LEU A 456 6.44 10.14 -8.98
N GLN A 457 5.21 9.82 -9.41
CA GLN A 457 4.82 8.49 -9.89
C GLN A 457 4.30 8.54 -11.34
N PRO A 458 5.14 8.93 -12.32
CA PRO A 458 4.74 8.88 -13.72
C PRO A 458 4.57 7.43 -14.21
N PRO A 459 3.66 7.21 -15.18
CA PRO A 459 3.48 5.91 -15.80
C PRO A 459 4.76 5.43 -16.51
N GLY A 460 4.79 4.13 -16.82
CA GLY A 460 5.90 3.44 -17.45
C GLY A 460 5.58 2.64 -18.68
N ASP A 461 6.09 1.41 -18.72
CA ASP A 461 5.63 0.43 -19.72
C ASP A 461 4.16 0.10 -19.49
N SER A 462 3.75 0.13 -18.22
CA SER A 462 2.36 0.08 -17.80
C SER A 462 2.02 1.30 -16.93
N PRO A 463 0.73 1.63 -16.77
CA PRO A 463 0.28 2.72 -15.89
C PRO A 463 0.65 2.52 -14.42
N THR A 464 0.58 1.28 -13.91
CA THR A 464 0.82 0.96 -12.49
C THR A 464 2.27 0.58 -12.20
N ARG A 465 2.72 0.77 -10.95
CA ARG A 465 4.11 0.50 -10.54
C ARG A 465 4.17 0.12 -9.06
N LYS A 466 5.05 -0.83 -8.69
CA LYS A 466 5.41 -1.11 -7.27
C LYS A 466 5.83 0.16 -6.51
N SER A 467 6.52 1.08 -7.21
CA SER A 467 7.01 2.35 -6.64
C SER A 467 5.91 3.23 -6.05
N LEU A 468 4.67 3.17 -6.56
CA LEU A 468 3.52 3.85 -5.97
C LEU A 468 3.30 3.37 -4.53
N PHE A 469 3.22 2.04 -4.36
CA PHE A 469 3.00 1.42 -3.05
C PHE A 469 4.19 1.64 -2.12
N ASP A 470 5.42 1.56 -2.63
CA ASP A 470 6.63 1.90 -1.85
C ASP A 470 6.59 3.36 -1.34
N SER A 471 6.07 4.31 -2.14
CA SER A 471 5.93 5.71 -1.68
C SER A 471 4.87 5.87 -0.59
N LEU A 472 3.74 5.17 -0.72
CA LEU A 472 2.67 5.18 0.27
C LEU A 472 3.14 4.57 1.59
N ILE A 473 3.80 3.40 1.57
CA ILE A 473 4.30 2.78 2.80
C ILE A 473 5.51 3.54 3.41
N ALA A 474 6.12 4.48 2.68
CA ALA A 474 7.13 5.40 3.21
C ALA A 474 6.53 6.75 3.67
N GLY A 475 5.20 6.93 3.62
CA GLY A 475 4.51 8.18 3.95
C GLY A 475 4.87 9.37 3.05
N CYS A 476 5.35 9.09 1.84
CA CYS A 476 5.59 10.10 0.83
C CYS A 476 4.31 10.29 0.01
N ILE A 477 3.87 11.52 -0.21
CA ILE A 477 2.60 11.79 -0.90
C ILE A 477 2.79 11.55 -2.41
N PRO A 478 2.17 10.52 -3.02
CA PRO A 478 2.32 10.28 -4.44
C PRO A 478 1.73 11.41 -5.29
N VAL A 479 2.47 11.80 -6.32
CA VAL A 479 2.03 12.70 -7.39
C VAL A 479 1.78 11.85 -8.62
N LEU A 480 0.52 11.73 -8.99
CA LEU A 480 0.05 10.87 -10.09
C LEU A 480 -0.17 11.71 -11.35
N PHE A 481 0.18 11.11 -12.50
CA PHE A 481 0.11 11.77 -13.80
C PHE A 481 -0.90 11.15 -14.76
N ASP A 482 -1.49 10.03 -14.35
CA ASP A 482 -2.50 9.31 -15.10
C ASP A 482 -3.46 8.62 -14.10
N PRO A 483 -4.80 8.76 -14.23
CA PRO A 483 -5.75 8.08 -13.37
C PRO A 483 -5.61 6.55 -13.39
N PHE A 484 -5.13 5.97 -14.51
CA PHE A 484 -4.88 4.54 -14.62
C PHE A 484 -3.73 4.05 -13.74
N THR A 485 -2.90 4.94 -13.18
CA THR A 485 -1.86 4.55 -12.23
C THR A 485 -2.44 4.05 -10.90
N ALA A 486 -3.62 4.52 -10.48
CA ALA A 486 -4.21 4.13 -9.19
C ALA A 486 -5.74 4.17 -9.13
N TYR A 487 -6.36 5.26 -9.62
CA TYR A 487 -7.77 5.57 -9.36
C TYR A 487 -8.72 4.55 -9.98
N TYR A 488 -8.38 4.03 -11.16
CA TYR A 488 -9.16 2.99 -11.85
C TYR A 488 -8.70 1.55 -11.56
N GLN A 489 -7.74 1.39 -10.65
CA GLN A 489 -7.05 0.11 -10.43
C GLN A 489 -7.41 -0.55 -9.10
N TYR A 490 -7.44 0.19 -8.00
CA TYR A 490 -7.43 -0.41 -6.66
C TYR A 490 -8.65 -0.04 -5.79
N PRO A 491 -9.90 -0.27 -6.24
CA PRO A 491 -11.09 0.17 -5.51
C PRO A 491 -11.22 -0.45 -4.11
N TRP A 492 -10.64 -1.63 -3.88
CA TRP A 492 -10.65 -2.32 -2.58
C TRP A 492 -9.60 -1.81 -1.59
N HIS A 493 -8.53 -1.17 -2.07
CA HIS A 493 -7.38 -0.80 -1.24
C HIS A 493 -7.13 0.70 -1.18
N LEU A 494 -7.68 1.47 -2.12
CA LEU A 494 -7.56 2.92 -2.17
C LEU A 494 -8.94 3.60 -2.12
N PRO A 495 -9.09 4.67 -1.31
CA PRO A 495 -10.35 5.38 -1.16
C PRO A 495 -10.69 6.18 -2.42
N GLU A 496 -11.97 6.47 -2.59
CA GLU A 496 -12.49 7.29 -3.70
C GLU A 496 -12.09 8.76 -3.58
N ASP A 497 -11.95 9.26 -2.36
CA ASP A 497 -11.42 10.61 -2.11
C ASP A 497 -9.89 10.63 -2.28
N HIS A 498 -9.47 10.78 -3.53
CA HIS A 498 -8.07 10.81 -3.93
C HIS A 498 -7.28 11.96 -3.27
N GLY A 499 -7.94 13.09 -2.99
CA GLY A 499 -7.32 14.27 -2.38
C GLY A 499 -6.87 14.10 -0.93
N LYS A 500 -7.17 12.94 -0.31
CA LYS A 500 -6.66 12.55 1.01
C LYS A 500 -5.27 11.94 0.96
N TYR A 501 -4.85 11.35 -0.17
CA TYR A 501 -3.59 10.60 -0.22
C TYR A 501 -2.70 10.93 -1.42
N SER A 502 -3.20 11.59 -2.46
CA SER A 502 -2.42 11.90 -3.66
C SER A 502 -2.63 13.32 -4.16
N VAL A 503 -1.70 13.77 -5.00
CA VAL A 503 -1.86 14.94 -5.86
C VAL A 503 -1.94 14.46 -7.30
N PHE A 504 -2.90 14.97 -8.07
CA PHE A 504 -3.00 14.67 -9.50
C PHE A 504 -2.52 15.86 -10.34
N VAL A 505 -1.72 15.58 -11.36
CA VAL A 505 -1.28 16.57 -12.36
C VAL A 505 -1.39 15.92 -13.73
N ASP A 506 -2.15 16.50 -14.65
CA ASP A 506 -2.33 15.91 -15.99
C ASP A 506 -0.98 15.83 -16.73
N GLN A 507 -0.60 14.62 -17.17
CA GLN A 507 0.65 14.41 -17.93
C GLN A 507 0.75 15.28 -19.19
N GLU A 508 -0.37 15.60 -19.85
CA GLU A 508 -0.37 16.43 -21.06
C GLU A 508 -0.04 17.89 -20.75
N GLU A 509 -0.46 18.39 -19.59
CA GLU A 509 -0.08 19.74 -19.14
C GLU A 509 1.42 19.83 -18.80
N VAL A 510 1.99 18.75 -18.26
CA VAL A 510 3.43 18.67 -17.96
C VAL A 510 4.23 18.54 -19.26
N ARG A 511 3.80 17.68 -20.20
CA ARG A 511 4.43 17.52 -21.53
C ARG A 511 4.39 18.80 -22.34
N GLY A 512 3.25 19.49 -22.31
CA GLY A 512 3.08 20.80 -22.94
C GLY A 512 3.78 21.96 -22.21
N MET A 513 4.56 21.68 -21.16
CA MET A 513 5.25 22.66 -20.32
C MET A 513 4.34 23.76 -19.73
N LYS A 514 3.03 23.49 -19.63
CA LYS A 514 2.05 24.40 -19.04
C LYS A 514 2.15 24.42 -17.51
N VAL A 515 2.60 23.31 -16.93
CA VAL A 515 2.76 23.15 -15.48
C VAL A 515 4.20 22.77 -15.13
N ASN A 516 4.81 23.55 -14.24
CA ASN A 516 5.98 23.12 -13.48
C ASN A 516 5.50 22.45 -12.19
N VAL A 517 5.77 21.14 -12.07
CA VAL A 517 5.24 20.29 -11.00
C VAL A 517 5.83 20.70 -9.66
N VAL A 518 7.14 20.98 -9.61
CA VAL A 518 7.81 21.40 -8.37
C VAL A 518 7.20 22.70 -7.83
N GLU A 519 7.00 23.70 -8.69
CA GLU A 519 6.37 24.98 -8.32
C GLU A 519 4.92 24.82 -7.86
N MET A 520 4.16 23.92 -8.49
CA MET A 520 2.79 23.61 -8.06
C MET A 520 2.78 23.00 -6.66
N LEU A 521 3.66 22.04 -6.39
CA LEU A 521 3.74 21.33 -5.11
C LEU A 521 4.22 22.25 -3.97
N MET A 522 5.07 23.25 -4.26
CA MET A 522 5.49 24.27 -3.28
C MET A 522 4.31 25.08 -2.71
N LYS A 523 3.21 25.19 -3.46
CA LYS A 523 2.01 25.94 -3.03
C LYS A 523 1.15 25.17 -2.04
N ILE A 524 1.38 23.87 -1.87
CA ILE A 524 0.64 23.03 -0.92
C ILE A 524 1.18 23.28 0.49
N SER A 525 0.30 23.72 1.40
CA SER A 525 0.68 24.06 2.77
C SER A 525 1.27 22.86 3.51
N LYS A 526 2.13 23.14 4.50
CA LYS A 526 2.68 22.09 5.36
C LYS A 526 1.57 21.32 6.09
N GLU A 527 0.55 22.02 6.57
CA GLU A 527 -0.61 21.42 7.25
C GLU A 527 -1.32 20.40 6.35
N LYS A 528 -1.64 20.77 5.11
CA LYS A 528 -2.29 19.84 4.17
C LYS A 528 -1.41 18.62 3.88
N ARG A 529 -0.09 18.81 3.75
CA ARG A 529 0.87 17.69 3.58
C ARG A 529 0.90 16.77 4.79
N ASP A 530 0.94 17.33 5.99
CA ASP A 530 0.95 16.56 7.23
C ASP A 530 -0.35 15.75 7.39
N ASP A 531 -1.50 16.32 7.04
CA ASP A 531 -2.80 15.62 7.07
C ASP A 531 -2.85 14.47 6.05
N MET A 532 -2.43 14.71 4.81
CA MET A 532 -2.35 13.66 3.79
C MET A 532 -1.43 12.52 4.24
N ARG A 533 -0.27 12.85 4.81
CA ARG A 533 0.67 11.85 5.31
C ARG A 533 0.11 11.05 6.48
N ARG A 534 -0.53 11.70 7.45
CA ARG A 534 -1.20 11.00 8.56
C ARG A 534 -2.25 10.02 8.05
N PHE A 535 -3.06 10.46 7.08
CA PHE A 535 -4.03 9.60 6.43
C PHE A 535 -3.36 8.39 5.75
N ILE A 536 -2.31 8.61 4.95
CA ILE A 536 -1.54 7.52 4.33
C ILE A 536 -1.02 6.54 5.39
N VAL A 537 -0.38 7.04 6.45
CA VAL A 537 0.29 6.21 7.46
C VAL A 537 -0.70 5.41 8.30
N TYR A 538 -1.78 6.02 8.77
CA TYR A 538 -2.73 5.37 9.68
C TYR A 538 -3.82 4.58 8.95
N GLU A 539 -4.34 5.11 7.83
CA GLU A 539 -5.52 4.54 7.17
C GLU A 539 -5.17 3.64 5.99
N LEU A 540 -4.07 3.91 5.27
CA LEU A 540 -3.72 3.15 4.05
C LEU A 540 -2.65 2.10 4.29
N LEU A 541 -1.51 2.49 4.86
CA LEU A 541 -0.30 1.65 4.94
C LEU A 541 -0.57 0.21 5.39
N PRO A 542 -1.33 -0.05 6.48
CA PRO A 542 -1.56 -1.42 6.91
C PRO A 542 -2.24 -2.28 5.82
N GLY A 543 -3.24 -1.72 5.12
CA GLY A 543 -3.98 -2.39 4.05
C GLY A 543 -3.27 -2.49 2.69
N LEU A 544 -2.03 -1.97 2.60
CA LEU A 544 -1.21 -1.98 1.39
C LEU A 544 -0.03 -2.96 1.45
N VAL A 545 0.28 -3.47 2.65
CA VAL A 545 1.36 -4.47 2.85
C VAL A 545 0.77 -5.86 2.94
N TYR A 546 1.58 -6.88 2.67
CA TYR A 546 1.21 -8.28 2.90
C TYR A 546 1.94 -8.73 4.15
N GLY A 547 1.24 -9.22 5.16
CA GLY A 547 1.92 -9.81 6.31
C GLY A 547 2.69 -11.07 5.90
N ASP A 548 3.68 -11.45 6.68
CA ASP A 548 4.31 -12.75 6.49
C ASP A 548 3.29 -13.89 6.65
N SER A 549 3.63 -15.12 6.27
CA SER A 549 2.66 -16.22 6.29
C SER A 549 2.14 -16.59 7.69
N ASN A 550 2.86 -16.22 8.76
CA ASN A 550 2.44 -16.45 10.15
C ASN A 550 1.77 -15.23 10.77
N ALA A 551 1.70 -14.11 10.06
CA ALA A 551 1.22 -12.85 10.60
C ALA A 551 -0.24 -12.93 11.06
N LYS A 552 -0.46 -12.48 12.29
CA LYS A 552 -1.78 -12.37 12.93
C LYS A 552 -1.97 -10.93 13.38
N PHE A 553 -2.92 -10.26 12.74
CA PHE A 553 -3.27 -8.88 13.05
C PHE A 553 -4.61 -8.85 13.79
N GLU A 554 -4.65 -8.16 14.92
CA GLU A 554 -5.88 -7.93 15.68
C GLU A 554 -6.40 -6.51 15.40
N LYS A 555 -5.48 -5.55 15.36
CA LYS A 555 -5.78 -4.13 15.15
C LYS A 555 -5.95 -3.82 13.68
N PHE A 556 -5.00 -4.27 12.84
CA PHE A 556 -4.97 -3.92 11.42
C PHE A 556 -5.48 -5.04 10.52
N GLU A 557 -5.75 -4.70 9.26
CA GLU A 557 -5.98 -5.66 8.18
C GLU A 557 -4.95 -5.39 7.08
N ASP A 558 -4.27 -6.45 6.65
CA ASP A 558 -3.29 -6.37 5.56
C ASP A 558 -3.96 -6.51 4.18
N ALA A 559 -3.21 -6.28 3.11
CA ALA A 559 -3.72 -6.38 1.74
C ALA A 559 -4.33 -7.76 1.44
N PHE A 560 -3.76 -8.83 2.01
CA PHE A 560 -4.32 -10.18 1.91
C PHE A 560 -5.70 -10.28 2.59
N SER A 561 -5.81 -9.84 3.84
CA SER A 561 -7.06 -9.93 4.62
C SER A 561 -8.19 -9.11 4.00
N ILE A 562 -7.90 -7.89 3.54
CA ILE A 562 -8.86 -7.04 2.82
C ILE A 562 -9.35 -7.75 1.55
N THR A 563 -8.42 -8.30 0.76
CA THR A 563 -8.74 -9.01 -0.48
C THR A 563 -9.62 -10.23 -0.22
N MET A 564 -9.27 -11.07 0.76
CA MET A 564 -10.02 -12.28 1.10
C MET A 564 -11.43 -11.97 1.63
N SER A 565 -11.56 -10.94 2.47
CA SER A 565 -12.86 -10.48 2.98
C SER A 565 -13.77 -10.01 1.85
N ASN A 566 -13.25 -9.20 0.91
CA ASN A 566 -14.02 -8.68 -0.22
C ASN A 566 -14.38 -9.77 -1.23
N LEU A 567 -13.51 -10.76 -1.46
CA LEU A 567 -13.83 -11.94 -2.25
C LEU A 567 -14.99 -12.74 -1.64
N MET A 568 -14.98 -12.93 -0.32
CA MET A 568 -16.03 -13.68 0.36
C MET A 568 -17.36 -12.92 0.36
N GLU A 569 -17.32 -11.60 0.52
CA GLU A 569 -18.49 -10.74 0.38
C GLU A 569 -19.09 -10.83 -1.03
N ARG A 570 -18.25 -10.74 -2.07
CA ARG A 570 -18.66 -10.91 -3.47
C ARG A 570 -19.37 -12.25 -3.70
N VAL A 571 -18.77 -13.36 -3.26
CA VAL A 571 -19.37 -14.69 -3.42
C VAL A 571 -20.68 -14.81 -2.65
N THR A 572 -20.77 -14.22 -1.46
CA THR A 572 -22.00 -14.22 -0.65
C THR A 572 -23.12 -13.49 -1.37
N LYS A 573 -22.86 -12.29 -1.94
CA LYS A 573 -23.86 -11.52 -2.70
C LYS A 573 -24.29 -12.24 -3.99
N LEU A 574 -23.37 -12.94 -4.67
CA LEU A 574 -23.72 -13.71 -5.86
C LEU A 574 -24.75 -14.82 -5.56
N LYS A 575 -24.72 -15.42 -4.37
CA LYS A 575 -25.67 -16.47 -3.95
C LYS A 575 -27.03 -15.92 -3.48
N LEU A 576 -27.14 -14.63 -3.19
CA LEU A 576 -28.41 -13.99 -2.82
C LEU A 576 -29.23 -13.54 -4.04
N ASN A 577 -28.59 -13.44 -5.21
CA ASN A 577 -29.20 -13.02 -6.48
C ASN A 577 -29.58 -14.22 -7.38
N VAL A 578 -29.49 -15.45 -6.86
CA VAL A 578 -29.93 -16.71 -7.47
C VAL A 578 -31.04 -17.26 -6.58
#